data_AF-A0A2V7YFI4-F1
#
_entry.id   AF-A0A2V7YFI4-F1
#
_cell.length_a   1.000
_cell.length_b   1.000
_cell.length_c   1.000
_cell.angle_alpha   90.00
_cell.angle_beta   90.00
_cell.angle_gamma   90.00
#
_symmetry.space_group_name_H-M   'P 1'
#
loop_
_entity.id
_entity.type
_entity.pdbx_description
1 polymer ?
#
loop_
_entity_poly.entity_id
_entity_poly.type
_entity_poly.pdbx_seq_one_letter_code
_entity_poly.pdbx_strand_id
1 'polypeptide(L)'
;MLVAGLLVIAYVIGSIPFSFLVVKLMTGEDIRQVGSRNVGATNVARSFGKWPGIIALILDAAKGYAVVAIARYVTASQEWPLVPLNKMDTSPLHSRAFWNTLCALIAVLGHMFPLWLRFHGGKGVATGAGAFLALDPIATAAGLIVFAIAIPHACAVLDHQSQYRHRHGHHREAPFEHCAARAGAGAADGRAEVKFSIIGAGSFGTAMAIVAARCGNDVLLWAHDPRVAEGIEHHRVNPSYLTGFSIDGRIRATHSLEESAVFSDVIFMVVPSHHYRRVLSDLKSCLPRPVKIVSGTKGIEIDTLDRMSEITANVLGDRLRGFAVLSGPTFALETARGDPTAAVVASDNRELSEEVQRALSCTTFRLYNATDVVGVELAGSLKNVIAIAAGVVEGLGLGFNTNAALITRGLHEITKLGVALGGRPETFAGLAGMGDLVLTCTGSLSRNRSVGVALGRGKRLDEILDEAKFVAEGVKTAKAAKELAERHHIEMPITAEMYRVLYENESPPKAIQRLMSRSLKPESTVV
;
A
#
# COMPACT_ATOMS: atom_id res chain seq x y z
N MET A 1 13.25 38.33 -24.63
CA MET A 1 11.89 38.56 -24.07
C MET A 1 10.80 37.78 -24.81
N LEU A 2 10.76 37.83 -26.15
CA LEU A 2 9.77 37.08 -26.97
C LEU A 2 9.75 35.55 -26.72
N VAL A 3 10.92 34.91 -26.56
CA VAL A 3 11.03 33.46 -26.30
C VAL A 3 10.43 33.04 -24.96
N ALA A 4 10.80 33.74 -23.88
CA ALA A 4 10.25 33.49 -22.55
C ALA A 4 8.74 33.80 -22.52
N GLY A 5 8.31 34.86 -23.21
CA GLY A 5 6.89 35.19 -23.38
C GLY A 5 6.10 34.07 -24.07
N LEU A 6 6.66 33.43 -25.10
CA LEU A 6 6.02 32.35 -25.82
C LEU A 6 5.77 31.11 -24.93
N LEU A 7 6.76 30.73 -24.11
CA LEU A 7 6.60 29.62 -23.17
C LEU A 7 5.60 29.93 -22.05
N VAL A 8 5.59 31.17 -21.55
CA VAL A 8 4.58 31.62 -20.57
C VAL A 8 3.18 31.57 -21.16
N ILE A 9 2.99 32.07 -22.39
CA ILE A 9 1.70 32.02 -23.10
C ILE A 9 1.26 30.57 -23.30
N ALA A 10 2.17 29.69 -23.72
CA ALA A 10 1.90 28.26 -23.87
C ALA A 10 1.40 27.63 -22.56
N TYR A 11 2.04 27.96 -21.43
CA TYR A 11 1.66 27.44 -20.12
C TYR A 11 0.30 27.97 -19.66
N VAL A 12 0.05 29.27 -19.83
CA VAL A 12 -1.20 29.93 -19.43
C VAL A 12 -2.38 29.37 -20.21
N ILE A 13 -2.25 29.22 -21.53
CA ILE A 13 -3.30 28.64 -22.38
C ILE A 13 -3.51 27.15 -22.05
N GLY A 14 -2.42 26.39 -21.88
CA GLY A 14 -2.49 24.98 -21.47
C GLY A 14 -3.19 24.77 -20.12
N SER A 15 -3.03 25.73 -19.21
CA SER A 15 -3.61 25.72 -17.87
C SER A 15 -5.12 25.93 -17.82
N ILE A 16 -5.77 26.39 -18.90
CA ILE A 16 -7.22 26.67 -18.89
C ILE A 16 -7.99 25.36 -18.63
N PRO A 17 -8.77 25.24 -17.54
CA PRO A 17 -9.35 23.97 -17.13
C PRO A 17 -10.74 23.77 -17.77
N PHE A 18 -10.81 23.54 -19.08
CA PHE A 18 -12.09 23.42 -19.80
C PHE A 18 -12.98 22.30 -19.26
N SER A 19 -12.43 21.14 -18.90
CA SER A 19 -13.20 20.07 -18.26
C SER A 19 -13.90 20.51 -16.96
N PHE A 20 -13.27 21.38 -16.15
CA PHE A 20 -13.91 21.97 -14.96
C PHE A 20 -14.94 23.04 -15.33
N LEU A 21 -14.60 23.91 -16.28
CA LEU A 21 -15.48 25.00 -16.71
C LEU A 21 -16.78 24.48 -17.34
N VAL A 22 -16.69 23.44 -18.17
CA VAL A 22 -17.85 22.80 -18.81
C VAL A 22 -18.81 22.26 -17.76
N VAL A 23 -18.32 21.51 -16.77
CA VAL A 23 -19.19 20.98 -15.70
C VAL A 23 -19.77 22.12 -14.88
N LYS A 24 -18.94 23.07 -14.43
CA LYS A 24 -19.38 24.18 -13.60
C LYS A 24 -20.45 25.05 -14.29
N LEU A 25 -20.34 25.28 -15.61
CA LEU A 25 -21.31 26.08 -16.37
C LEU A 25 -22.57 25.30 -16.73
N MET A 26 -22.47 24.00 -17.02
CA MET A 26 -23.63 23.21 -17.46
C MET A 26 -24.44 22.63 -16.31
N THR A 27 -23.81 22.34 -15.17
CA THR A 27 -24.45 21.62 -14.05
C THR A 27 -24.36 22.37 -12.72
N GLY A 28 -23.49 23.38 -12.60
CA GLY A 28 -23.26 24.10 -11.34
C GLY A 28 -22.40 23.33 -10.32
N GLU A 29 -22.03 22.09 -10.63
CA GLU A 29 -21.26 21.22 -9.73
C GLU A 29 -19.75 21.32 -9.92
N ASP A 30 -19.00 20.83 -8.92
CA ASP A 30 -17.54 20.73 -8.99
C ASP A 30 -17.10 19.29 -9.31
N ILE A 31 -16.62 19.07 -10.54
CA ILE A 31 -16.10 17.77 -11.02
C ILE A 31 -14.99 17.18 -10.11
N ARG A 32 -14.30 18.00 -9.31
CA ARG A 32 -13.26 17.53 -8.38
C ARG A 32 -13.83 16.82 -7.16
N GLN A 33 -15.13 16.95 -6.90
CA GLN A 33 -15.82 16.32 -5.77
C GLN A 33 -16.56 15.04 -6.19
N VAL A 34 -16.63 14.74 -7.49
CA VAL A 34 -17.47 13.68 -8.05
C VAL A 34 -16.65 12.68 -8.87
N GLY A 35 -17.03 11.40 -8.81
CA GLY A 35 -16.39 10.31 -9.56
C GLY A 35 -14.93 10.09 -9.15
N SER A 36 -14.03 10.01 -10.15
CA SER A 36 -12.59 9.81 -9.91
C SER A 36 -11.86 11.03 -9.37
N ARG A 37 -12.57 12.15 -9.14
CA ARG A 37 -12.04 13.45 -8.69
C ARG A 37 -11.01 14.09 -9.64
N ASN A 38 -10.74 13.47 -10.79
CA ASN A 38 -9.87 13.98 -11.82
C ASN A 38 -10.63 14.92 -12.78
N VAL A 39 -9.96 15.99 -13.21
CA VAL A 39 -10.53 17.04 -14.07
C VAL A 39 -10.37 16.67 -15.56
N GLY A 40 -10.69 15.43 -15.92
CA GLY A 40 -10.54 14.92 -17.29
C GLY A 40 -11.87 14.61 -17.96
N ALA A 41 -11.93 14.75 -19.28
CA ALA A 41 -13.12 14.48 -20.10
C ALA A 41 -13.76 13.10 -19.86
N THR A 42 -12.96 12.07 -19.55
CA THR A 42 -13.47 10.73 -19.20
C THR A 42 -14.23 10.72 -17.88
N ASN A 43 -13.78 11.48 -16.87
CA ASN A 43 -14.50 11.61 -15.60
C ASN A 43 -15.80 12.37 -15.83
N VAL A 44 -15.74 13.45 -16.62
CA VAL A 44 -16.92 14.23 -17.02
C VAL A 44 -17.95 13.34 -17.73
N ALA A 45 -17.51 12.51 -18.70
CA ALA A 45 -18.40 11.61 -19.44
C ALA A 45 -19.11 10.59 -18.54
N ARG A 46 -18.41 10.04 -17.55
CA ARG A 46 -18.96 9.06 -16.60
C ARG A 46 -19.89 9.68 -15.58
N SER A 47 -19.56 10.88 -15.09
CA SER A 47 -20.29 11.52 -13.98
C SER A 47 -21.44 12.42 -14.44
N PHE A 48 -21.33 13.05 -15.61
CA PHE A 48 -22.28 14.05 -16.10
C PHE A 48 -22.83 13.74 -17.50
N GLY A 49 -22.53 12.55 -18.03
CA GLY A 49 -23.03 12.06 -19.31
C GLY A 49 -22.13 12.35 -20.50
N LYS A 50 -22.43 11.66 -21.61
CA LYS A 50 -21.57 11.64 -22.81
C LYS A 50 -21.33 13.03 -23.42
N TRP A 51 -22.34 13.91 -23.40
CA TRP A 51 -22.29 15.19 -24.10
C TRP A 51 -21.36 16.21 -23.40
N PRO A 52 -21.47 16.47 -22.09
CA PRO A 52 -20.46 17.26 -21.37
C PRO A 52 -19.04 16.68 -21.52
N GLY A 53 -18.90 15.36 -21.53
CA GLY A 53 -17.62 14.69 -21.75
C GLY A 53 -17.00 14.97 -23.12
N ILE A 54 -17.80 14.92 -24.19
CA ILE A 54 -17.36 15.21 -25.57
C ILE A 54 -16.95 16.69 -25.69
N ILE A 55 -17.74 17.61 -25.14
CA ILE A 55 -17.43 19.05 -25.19
C ILE A 55 -16.11 19.33 -24.45
N ALA A 56 -15.95 18.77 -23.25
CA ALA A 56 -14.72 18.88 -22.47
C ALA A 56 -13.50 18.34 -23.24
N LEU A 57 -13.66 17.18 -23.91
CA LEU A 57 -12.61 16.57 -24.71
C LEU A 57 -12.16 17.47 -25.87
N ILE A 58 -13.12 18.02 -26.63
CA ILE A 58 -12.84 18.89 -27.78
C ILE A 58 -12.13 20.16 -27.33
N LEU A 59 -12.60 20.80 -26.25
CA LEU A 59 -11.99 22.04 -25.75
C LEU A 59 -10.59 21.82 -25.17
N ASP A 60 -10.38 20.71 -24.44
CA ASP A 60 -9.06 20.37 -23.92
C ASP A 60 -8.06 19.98 -25.02
N ALA A 61 -8.52 19.44 -26.16
CA ALA A 61 -7.70 19.25 -27.36
C ALA A 61 -7.45 20.57 -28.10
N ALA A 62 -8.48 21.39 -28.28
CA ALA A 62 -8.41 22.67 -28.99
C ALA A 62 -7.35 23.61 -28.37
N LYS A 63 -7.23 23.65 -27.03
CA LYS A 63 -6.18 24.46 -26.39
C LYS A 63 -4.76 23.98 -26.72
N GLY A 64 -4.55 22.66 -26.80
CA GLY A 64 -3.26 22.09 -27.17
C GLY A 64 -2.88 22.45 -28.61
N TYR A 65 -3.87 22.36 -29.52
CA TYR A 65 -3.72 22.77 -30.91
C TYR A 65 -3.41 24.27 -31.03
N ALA A 66 -4.16 25.12 -30.31
CA ALA A 66 -4.01 26.57 -30.34
C ALA A 66 -2.60 27.02 -29.90
N VAL A 67 -2.03 26.41 -28.86
CA VAL A 67 -0.66 26.74 -28.43
C VAL A 67 0.36 26.49 -29.54
N VAL A 68 0.26 25.34 -30.22
CA VAL A 68 1.20 25.01 -31.31
C VAL A 68 0.97 25.88 -32.53
N ALA A 69 -0.28 26.24 -32.85
CA ALA A 69 -0.59 27.17 -33.93
C ALA A 69 -0.01 28.57 -33.66
N ILE A 70 -0.11 29.07 -32.43
CA ILE A 70 0.50 30.33 -32.00
C ILE A 70 2.04 30.22 -32.09
N ALA A 71 2.63 29.13 -31.62
CA ALA A 71 4.08 28.91 -31.71
C ALA A 71 4.56 28.90 -33.18
N ARG A 72 3.83 28.25 -34.08
CA ARG A 72 4.13 28.26 -35.53
C ARG A 72 4.04 29.66 -36.13
N TYR A 73 3.02 30.42 -35.77
CA TYR A 73 2.86 31.79 -36.24
C TYR A 73 4.03 32.68 -35.78
N VAL A 74 4.40 32.60 -34.50
CA VAL A 74 5.51 33.38 -33.93
C VAL A 74 6.86 32.96 -34.53
N THR A 75 7.12 31.65 -34.65
CA THR A 75 8.39 31.12 -35.20
C THR A 75 8.53 31.27 -36.72
N ALA A 76 7.44 31.59 -37.43
CA ALA A 76 7.44 31.88 -38.86
C ALA A 76 7.82 33.33 -39.20
N SER A 77 7.88 34.23 -38.22
CA SER A 77 8.29 35.62 -38.41
C SER A 77 9.73 35.72 -38.95
N GLN A 78 10.02 36.74 -39.77
CA GLN A 78 11.34 36.95 -40.38
C GLN A 78 12.45 37.23 -39.34
N GLU A 79 12.08 37.62 -38.12
CA GLU A 79 12.99 37.92 -37.01
C GLU A 79 13.35 36.69 -36.16
N TRP A 80 12.89 35.49 -36.55
CA TRP A 80 13.15 34.24 -35.85
C TRP A 80 14.30 33.43 -36.49
N PRO A 81 15.35 33.03 -35.74
CA PRO A 81 15.56 33.13 -34.29
C PRO A 81 16.22 34.46 -33.84
N LEU A 82 15.94 34.90 -32.61
CA LEU A 82 16.38 36.21 -32.06
C LEU A 82 17.87 36.29 -31.64
N VAL A 83 18.80 35.67 -32.39
CA VAL A 83 20.24 35.69 -32.09
C VAL A 83 21.05 35.85 -33.38
N PRO A 84 22.11 36.69 -33.44
CA PRO A 84 22.97 36.79 -34.63
C PRO A 84 23.69 35.47 -34.88
N LEU A 85 23.49 34.91 -36.09
CA LEU A 85 24.12 33.69 -36.58
C LEU A 85 25.64 33.84 -36.66
N ASN A 86 26.37 33.10 -35.83
CA ASN A 86 27.64 32.54 -36.27
C ASN A 86 27.28 31.35 -37.18
N LYS A 87 27.69 31.37 -38.45
CA LYS A 87 27.22 30.45 -39.53
C LYS A 87 27.54 28.95 -39.32
N MET A 88 28.02 28.55 -38.13
CA MET A 88 28.48 27.22 -37.78
C MET A 88 27.81 26.63 -36.51
N ASP A 89 26.73 27.23 -35.99
CA ASP A 89 26.03 26.66 -34.84
C ASP A 89 24.83 25.80 -35.26
N THR A 90 24.97 24.47 -35.13
CA THR A 90 23.92 23.48 -35.43
C THR A 90 23.01 23.20 -34.23
N SER A 91 23.01 24.05 -33.20
CA SER A 91 22.21 23.86 -32.00
C SER A 91 20.70 23.71 -32.29
N PRO A 92 20.00 22.74 -31.66
CA PRO A 92 18.55 22.57 -31.75
C PRO A 92 17.75 23.83 -31.39
N LEU A 93 18.35 24.76 -30.64
CA LEU A 93 17.74 26.02 -30.21
C LEU A 93 17.41 26.97 -31.37
N HIS A 94 17.98 26.76 -32.55
CA HIS A 94 17.66 27.51 -33.76
C HIS A 94 16.52 26.88 -34.58
N SER A 95 16.13 25.65 -34.26
CA SER A 95 15.10 24.93 -35.00
C SER A 95 13.69 25.42 -34.65
N ARG A 96 12.92 25.85 -35.66
CA ARG A 96 11.48 26.14 -35.49
C ARG A 96 10.72 24.93 -34.93
N ALA A 97 11.11 23.73 -35.36
CA ALA A 97 10.49 22.49 -34.88
C ALA A 97 10.71 22.30 -33.37
N PHE A 98 11.93 22.59 -32.87
CA PHE A 98 12.24 22.50 -31.44
C PHE A 98 11.30 23.36 -30.60
N TRP A 99 11.09 24.62 -30.99
CA TRP A 99 10.24 25.54 -30.24
C TRP A 99 8.76 25.21 -30.32
N ASN A 100 8.27 24.74 -31.47
CA ASN A 100 6.90 24.27 -31.60
C ASN A 100 6.63 23.06 -30.70
N THR A 101 7.57 22.11 -30.65
CA THR A 101 7.48 20.93 -29.77
C THR A 101 7.63 21.30 -28.29
N LEU A 102 8.49 22.26 -27.96
CA LEU A 102 8.65 22.73 -26.59
C LEU A 102 7.35 23.41 -26.09
N CYS A 103 6.74 24.27 -26.90
CA CYS A 103 5.43 24.87 -26.58
C CYS A 103 4.32 23.82 -26.41
N ALA A 104 4.32 22.76 -27.24
CA ALA A 104 3.40 21.64 -27.08
C ALA A 104 3.56 20.95 -25.70
N LEU A 105 4.81 20.66 -25.30
CA LEU A 105 5.10 20.06 -24.00
C LEU A 105 4.66 20.97 -22.84
N ILE A 106 4.96 22.27 -22.94
CA ILE A 106 4.56 23.25 -21.92
C ILE A 106 3.04 23.37 -21.82
N ALA A 107 2.29 23.27 -22.92
CA ALA A 107 0.83 23.24 -22.88
C ALA A 107 0.27 22.03 -22.11
N VAL A 108 0.87 20.85 -22.32
CA VAL A 108 0.51 19.63 -21.58
C VAL A 108 0.84 19.77 -20.09
N LEU A 109 2.00 20.33 -19.75
CA LEU A 109 2.37 20.63 -18.36
C LEU A 109 1.39 21.62 -17.72
N GLY A 110 0.98 22.67 -18.44
CA GLY A 110 -0.07 23.58 -17.99
C GLY A 110 -1.38 22.84 -17.68
N HIS A 111 -1.79 21.88 -18.51
CA HIS A 111 -2.99 21.06 -18.25
C HIS A 111 -2.84 20.18 -17.00
N MET A 112 -1.65 19.61 -16.77
CA MET A 112 -1.36 18.77 -15.61
C MET A 112 -1.26 19.58 -14.31
N PHE A 113 -0.74 20.81 -14.41
CA PHE A 113 -0.49 21.71 -13.28
C PHE A 113 -1.13 23.09 -13.51
N PRO A 114 -2.47 23.18 -13.63
CA PRO A 114 -3.15 24.41 -13.99
C PRO A 114 -3.12 25.43 -12.85
N LEU A 115 -2.78 26.68 -13.17
CA LEU A 115 -2.75 27.81 -12.22
C LEU A 115 -4.08 27.98 -11.47
N TRP A 116 -5.18 27.80 -12.20
CA TRP A 116 -6.54 28.07 -11.73
C TRP A 116 -7.08 27.03 -10.75
N LEU A 117 -6.47 25.84 -10.70
CA LEU A 117 -6.88 24.75 -9.82
C LEU A 117 -5.80 24.36 -8.81
N ARG A 118 -4.96 25.34 -8.39
CA ARG A 118 -3.87 25.12 -7.43
C ARG A 118 -2.93 23.98 -7.85
N PHE A 119 -2.60 23.91 -9.15
CA PHE A 119 -1.71 22.90 -9.73
C PHE A 119 -2.21 21.44 -9.67
N HIS A 120 -3.53 21.23 -9.48
CA HIS A 120 -4.14 19.89 -9.53
C HIS A 120 -4.98 19.73 -10.80
N GLY A 121 -4.35 19.25 -11.88
CA GLY A 121 -4.94 19.13 -13.22
C GLY A 121 -5.30 17.72 -13.65
N GLY A 122 -5.57 17.58 -14.96
CA GLY A 122 -5.85 16.28 -15.59
C GLY A 122 -4.58 15.59 -16.10
N LYS A 123 -4.74 14.41 -16.72
CA LYS A 123 -3.61 13.60 -17.23
C LYS A 123 -2.98 14.11 -18.53
N GLY A 124 -3.51 15.19 -19.13
CA GLY A 124 -2.92 15.81 -20.32
C GLY A 124 -3.16 15.09 -21.66
N VAL A 125 -3.85 13.94 -21.68
CA VAL A 125 -4.04 13.12 -22.90
C VAL A 125 -4.71 13.89 -24.05
N ALA A 126 -5.84 14.55 -23.78
CA ALA A 126 -6.58 15.31 -24.81
C ALA A 126 -5.78 16.52 -25.31
N THR A 127 -5.14 17.26 -24.39
CA THR A 127 -4.29 18.41 -24.72
C THR A 127 -3.05 18.00 -25.51
N GLY A 128 -2.46 16.85 -25.18
CA GLY A 128 -1.40 16.23 -25.96
C GLY A 128 -1.88 15.88 -27.37
N ALA A 129 -3.01 15.20 -27.51
CA ALA A 129 -3.57 14.83 -28.81
C ALA A 129 -3.82 16.06 -29.71
N GLY A 130 -4.36 17.15 -29.16
CA GLY A 130 -4.54 18.40 -29.90
C GLY A 130 -3.21 19.07 -30.30
N ALA A 131 -2.20 19.05 -29.42
CA ALA A 131 -0.89 19.58 -29.73
C ALA A 131 -0.17 18.75 -30.82
N PHE A 132 -0.27 17.43 -30.75
CA PHE A 132 0.24 16.52 -31.79
C PHE A 132 -0.49 16.72 -33.11
N LEU A 133 -1.82 16.90 -33.09
CA LEU A 133 -2.59 17.18 -34.31
C LEU A 133 -2.08 18.43 -35.02
N ALA A 134 -1.71 19.46 -34.26
CA ALA A 134 -1.07 20.64 -34.82
C ALA A 134 0.32 20.33 -35.35
N LEU A 135 1.16 19.59 -34.63
CA LEU A 135 2.55 19.29 -35.03
C LEU A 135 2.63 18.37 -36.26
N ASP A 136 1.92 17.27 -36.26
CA ASP A 136 1.90 16.27 -37.32
C ASP A 136 0.50 15.62 -37.42
N PRO A 137 -0.35 16.11 -38.34
CA PRO A 137 -1.69 15.57 -38.53
C PRO A 137 -1.71 14.10 -38.96
N ILE A 138 -0.72 13.66 -39.74
CA ILE A 138 -0.66 12.29 -40.29
C ILE A 138 -0.30 11.31 -39.19
N ALA A 139 0.75 11.61 -38.42
CA ALA A 139 1.14 10.79 -37.28
C ALA A 139 0.03 10.74 -36.22
N THR A 140 -0.68 11.84 -36.01
CA THR A 140 -1.82 11.90 -35.08
C THR A 140 -2.98 11.03 -35.57
N ALA A 141 -3.33 11.10 -36.86
CA ALA A 141 -4.37 10.24 -37.44
C ALA A 141 -3.99 8.75 -37.31
N ALA A 142 -2.74 8.39 -37.60
CA ALA A 142 -2.23 7.03 -37.42
C ALA A 142 -2.31 6.59 -35.94
N GLY A 143 -1.90 7.45 -35.01
CA GLY A 143 -1.98 7.19 -33.57
C GLY A 143 -3.42 7.01 -33.06
N LEU A 144 -4.37 7.80 -33.57
CA LEU A 144 -5.80 7.67 -33.24
C LEU A 144 -6.40 6.39 -33.82
N ILE A 145 -5.99 5.96 -35.01
CA ILE A 145 -6.37 4.67 -35.60
C ILE A 145 -5.85 3.53 -34.72
N VAL A 146 -4.57 3.56 -34.34
CA VAL A 146 -3.98 2.56 -33.42
C VAL A 146 -4.72 2.55 -32.08
N PHE A 147 -5.03 3.71 -31.52
CA PHE A 147 -5.78 3.83 -30.27
C PHE A 147 -7.22 3.26 -30.39
N ALA A 148 -7.90 3.54 -31.50
CA ALA A 148 -9.24 3.03 -31.79
C ALA A 148 -9.27 1.52 -32.08
N ILE A 149 -8.17 0.93 -32.56
CA ILE A 149 -8.01 -0.52 -32.77
C ILE A 149 -7.56 -1.23 -31.48
N ALA A 150 -6.67 -0.61 -30.71
CA ALA A 150 -6.09 -1.19 -29.50
C ALA A 150 -7.07 -1.24 -28.33
N ILE A 151 -7.98 -0.27 -28.19
CA ILE A 151 -8.96 -0.24 -27.10
C ILE A 151 -9.99 -1.38 -27.19
N PRO A 152 -10.60 -1.68 -28.35
CA PRO A 152 -11.44 -2.87 -28.51
C PRO A 152 -10.70 -4.16 -28.19
N HIS A 153 -9.42 -4.29 -28.52
CA HIS A 153 -8.62 -5.47 -28.17
C HIS A 153 -8.25 -5.53 -26.68
N ALA A 154 -7.93 -4.41 -26.04
CA ALA A 154 -7.71 -4.35 -24.59
C ALA A 154 -9.00 -4.63 -23.80
N CYS A 155 -10.15 -4.16 -24.28
CA CYS A 155 -11.46 -4.49 -23.72
C CYS A 155 -11.85 -5.96 -23.98
N ALA A 156 -11.56 -6.52 -25.16
CA ALA A 156 -11.82 -7.92 -25.47
C ALA A 156 -10.96 -8.89 -24.62
N VAL A 157 -9.72 -8.51 -24.30
CA VAL A 157 -8.86 -9.27 -23.37
C VAL A 157 -9.39 -9.21 -21.92
N LEU A 158 -10.04 -8.11 -21.54
CA LEU A 158 -10.71 -7.99 -20.23
C LEU A 158 -12.08 -8.71 -20.21
N ASP A 159 -12.78 -8.80 -21.33
CA ASP A 159 -14.06 -9.50 -21.44
C ASP A 159 -13.89 -11.02 -21.50
N HIS A 160 -12.73 -11.51 -21.98
CA HIS A 160 -12.39 -12.93 -21.91
C HIS A 160 -12.17 -13.43 -20.47
N GLN A 161 -11.89 -12.53 -19.51
CA GLN A 161 -11.90 -12.84 -18.08
C GLN A 161 -13.31 -12.77 -17.46
N SER A 162 -14.24 -12.00 -18.04
CA SER A 162 -15.64 -11.94 -17.61
C SER A 162 -16.41 -13.20 -18.03
N GLN A 163 -16.14 -13.72 -19.24
CA GLN A 163 -16.81 -14.92 -19.77
C GLN A 163 -16.33 -16.24 -19.14
N TYR A 164 -15.08 -16.32 -18.66
CA TYR A 164 -14.63 -17.47 -17.86
C TYR A 164 -15.33 -17.54 -16.50
N ARG A 165 -15.77 -16.38 -15.96
CA ARG A 165 -16.57 -16.26 -14.74
C ARG A 165 -18.03 -16.72 -14.93
N HIS A 166 -18.57 -16.61 -16.14
CA HIS A 166 -19.95 -17.01 -16.44
C HIS A 166 -20.11 -18.45 -16.95
N ARG A 167 -19.09 -19.05 -17.57
CA ARG A 167 -19.19 -20.41 -18.13
C ARG A 167 -19.03 -21.56 -17.13
N HIS A 168 -18.50 -21.31 -15.93
CA HIS A 168 -18.47 -22.30 -14.83
C HIS A 168 -19.50 -22.03 -13.71
N GLY A 169 -20.45 -21.12 -13.95
CA GLY A 169 -21.52 -20.79 -12.99
C GLY A 169 -22.85 -21.56 -13.18
N HIS A 170 -22.92 -22.54 -14.07
CA HIS A 170 -24.13 -23.33 -14.29
C HIS A 170 -23.85 -24.83 -14.23
N HIS A 171 -23.56 -25.33 -13.02
CA HIS A 171 -23.99 -26.66 -12.64
C HIS A 171 -25.08 -26.53 -11.58
N ARG A 172 -26.26 -27.02 -11.97
CA ARG A 172 -27.50 -27.27 -11.23
C ARG A 172 -27.42 -27.03 -9.72
N GLU A 173 -28.18 -26.03 -9.30
CA GLU A 173 -28.57 -25.78 -7.92
C GLU A 173 -29.16 -27.06 -7.29
N ALA A 174 -28.42 -27.64 -6.37
CA ALA A 174 -28.98 -28.37 -5.25
C ALA A 174 -29.24 -27.33 -4.13
N PRO A 175 -30.33 -27.46 -3.35
CA PRO A 175 -30.83 -26.37 -2.52
C PRO A 175 -29.86 -26.11 -1.35
N PHE A 176 -29.08 -25.05 -1.45
CA PHE A 176 -28.43 -24.41 -0.30
C PHE A 176 -29.44 -23.48 0.40
N GLU A 177 -30.56 -24.05 0.83
CA GLU A 177 -31.40 -23.46 1.87
C GLU A 177 -30.85 -23.86 3.24
N HIS A 178 -29.71 -23.27 3.61
CA HIS A 178 -29.41 -22.96 5.01
C HIS A 178 -28.23 -21.97 5.04
N CYS A 179 -28.41 -20.86 5.76
CA CYS A 179 -27.40 -19.87 6.18
C CYS A 179 -27.21 -18.56 5.38
N ALA A 180 -28.02 -18.25 4.35
CA ALA A 180 -27.91 -16.96 3.62
C ALA A 180 -29.19 -16.08 3.67
N ALA A 181 -30.02 -16.25 4.70
CA ALA A 181 -31.21 -15.42 4.93
C ALA A 181 -31.23 -14.84 6.36
N ARG A 182 -30.18 -14.07 6.73
CA ARG A 182 -30.19 -13.11 7.87
C ARG A 182 -29.19 -11.98 7.63
N ALA A 183 -29.29 -11.30 6.48
CA ALA A 183 -28.52 -10.10 6.20
C ALA A 183 -29.48 -9.00 5.74
N GLY A 184 -30.26 -8.49 6.68
CA GLY A 184 -31.24 -7.43 6.46
C GLY A 184 -32.31 -7.48 7.55
N ALA A 185 -32.45 -6.37 8.28
CA ALA A 185 -33.22 -6.17 9.52
C ALA A 185 -32.52 -6.70 10.79
N GLY A 186 -32.47 -5.83 11.80
CA GLY A 186 -31.73 -6.02 13.05
C GLY A 186 -31.89 -7.41 13.65
N ALA A 187 -30.79 -8.13 13.79
CA ALA A 187 -30.70 -9.33 14.58
C ALA A 187 -29.48 -9.18 15.49
N ALA A 188 -29.75 -9.00 16.77
CA ALA A 188 -28.89 -9.46 17.83
C ALA A 188 -28.65 -10.97 17.59
N ASP A 189 -27.63 -11.32 16.82
CA ASP A 189 -27.04 -12.65 16.89
C ASP A 189 -26.51 -12.76 18.32
N GLY A 190 -26.92 -13.80 19.07
CA GLY A 190 -26.61 -13.98 20.49
C GLY A 190 -25.13 -14.24 20.80
N ARG A 191 -24.23 -13.61 20.05
CA ARG A 191 -22.79 -13.56 20.31
C ARG A 191 -22.57 -12.72 21.55
N ALA A 192 -21.91 -13.29 22.54
CA ALA A 192 -21.45 -12.52 23.68
C ALA A 192 -20.50 -11.42 23.17
N GLU A 193 -20.83 -10.18 23.50
CA GLU A 193 -20.00 -9.00 23.24
C GLU A 193 -18.68 -9.15 24.01
N VAL A 194 -17.54 -9.07 23.29
CA VAL A 194 -16.21 -9.16 23.90
C VAL A 194 -15.63 -7.76 24.02
N LYS A 195 -15.07 -7.40 25.19
CA LYS A 195 -14.38 -6.12 25.35
C LYS A 195 -12.92 -6.24 24.98
N PHE A 196 -12.50 -5.54 23.92
CA PHE A 196 -11.11 -5.49 23.48
C PHE A 196 -10.41 -4.23 23.95
N SER A 197 -9.28 -4.37 24.63
CA SER A 197 -8.31 -3.27 24.74
C SER A 197 -7.23 -3.45 23.70
N ILE A 198 -7.14 -2.52 22.76
CA ILE A 198 -6.13 -2.56 21.70
C ILE A 198 -4.99 -1.63 22.11
N ILE A 199 -3.85 -2.21 22.44
CA ILE A 199 -2.66 -1.49 22.88
C ILE A 199 -1.82 -1.15 21.65
N GLY A 200 -1.94 0.09 21.18
CA GLY A 200 -1.18 0.65 20.07
C GLY A 200 -2.07 1.31 19.01
N ALA A 201 -2.30 2.62 19.12
CA ALA A 201 -3.08 3.42 18.17
C ALA A 201 -2.36 3.77 16.84
N GLY A 202 -1.46 2.91 16.37
CA GLY A 202 -0.89 3.00 15.02
C GLY A 202 -1.91 2.63 13.93
N SER A 203 -1.48 2.60 12.66
CA SER A 203 -2.40 2.33 11.54
C SER A 203 -3.10 0.98 11.69
N PHE A 204 -2.36 -0.08 12.03
CA PHE A 204 -2.93 -1.43 12.16
C PHE A 204 -3.80 -1.60 13.41
N GLY A 205 -3.39 -1.06 14.57
CA GLY A 205 -4.24 -1.11 15.77
C GLY A 205 -5.54 -0.31 15.60
N THR A 206 -5.50 0.84 14.92
CA THR A 206 -6.71 1.59 14.56
C THR A 206 -7.60 0.81 13.59
N ALA A 207 -7.01 0.15 12.58
CA ALA A 207 -7.78 -0.70 11.68
C ALA A 207 -8.44 -1.88 12.41
N MET A 208 -7.74 -2.51 13.36
CA MET A 208 -8.29 -3.58 14.17
C MET A 208 -9.37 -3.08 15.15
N ALA A 209 -9.27 -1.86 15.65
CA ALA A 209 -10.35 -1.24 16.44
C ALA A 209 -11.62 -1.08 15.60
N ILE A 210 -11.47 -0.59 14.36
CA ILE A 210 -12.58 -0.47 13.40
C ILE A 210 -13.19 -1.84 13.08
N VAL A 211 -12.36 -2.87 12.85
CA VAL A 211 -12.84 -4.25 12.60
C VAL A 211 -13.59 -4.79 13.81
N ALA A 212 -13.02 -4.70 15.01
CA ALA A 212 -13.64 -5.21 16.23
C ALA A 212 -15.00 -4.56 16.48
N ALA A 213 -15.09 -3.23 16.34
CA ALA A 213 -16.36 -2.49 16.45
C ALA A 213 -17.36 -2.88 15.36
N ARG A 214 -16.91 -3.05 14.12
CA ARG A 214 -17.75 -3.54 13.00
C ARG A 214 -18.29 -4.95 13.26
N CYS A 215 -17.55 -5.79 13.95
CA CYS A 215 -18.00 -7.11 14.40
C CYS A 215 -18.94 -7.05 15.62
N GLY A 216 -19.25 -5.86 16.14
CA GLY A 216 -20.19 -5.66 17.25
C GLY A 216 -19.54 -5.69 18.64
N ASN A 217 -18.23 -5.50 18.75
CA ASN A 217 -17.51 -5.51 20.02
C ASN A 217 -17.23 -4.09 20.53
N ASP A 218 -17.12 -3.93 21.84
CA ASP A 218 -16.66 -2.69 22.46
C ASP A 218 -15.14 -2.63 22.53
N VAL A 219 -14.58 -1.47 22.21
CA VAL A 219 -13.13 -1.29 22.06
C VAL A 219 -12.63 -0.11 22.87
N LEU A 220 -11.54 -0.32 23.60
CA LEU A 220 -10.75 0.74 24.19
C LEU A 220 -9.36 0.76 23.53
N LEU A 221 -9.11 1.77 22.69
CA LEU A 221 -7.88 1.92 21.92
C LEU A 221 -6.87 2.78 22.70
N TRP A 222 -5.78 2.17 23.13
CA TRP A 222 -4.72 2.88 23.83
C TRP A 222 -3.74 3.53 22.85
N ALA A 223 -3.52 4.82 23.04
CA ALA A 223 -2.48 5.59 22.36
C ALA A 223 -1.40 6.02 23.35
N HIS A 224 -0.13 5.83 22.99
CA HIS A 224 0.99 6.33 23.79
C HIS A 224 1.01 7.86 23.87
N ASP A 225 0.68 8.55 22.76
CA ASP A 225 0.59 10.00 22.72
C ASP A 225 -0.84 10.44 23.12
N PRO A 226 -1.02 11.20 24.22
CA PRO A 226 -2.32 11.68 24.66
C PRO A 226 -3.08 12.44 23.57
N ARG A 227 -2.38 13.18 22.71
CA ARG A 227 -2.99 13.96 21.61
C ARG A 227 -3.69 13.06 20.59
N VAL A 228 -3.18 11.85 20.38
CA VAL A 228 -3.80 10.87 19.48
C VAL A 228 -5.06 10.31 20.13
N ALA A 229 -5.02 10.00 21.43
CA ALA A 229 -6.21 9.54 22.16
C ALA A 229 -7.31 10.61 22.17
N GLU A 230 -6.97 11.86 22.53
CA GLU A 230 -7.89 13.00 22.51
C GLU A 230 -8.47 13.25 21.12
N GLY A 231 -7.63 13.17 20.08
CA GLY A 231 -8.08 13.32 18.70
C GLY A 231 -9.12 12.28 18.29
N ILE A 232 -8.92 11.02 18.72
CA ILE A 232 -9.89 9.94 18.47
C ILE A 232 -11.18 10.17 19.25
N GLU A 233 -11.08 10.55 20.53
CA GLU A 233 -12.24 10.72 21.40
C GLU A 233 -13.12 11.89 20.95
N HIS A 234 -12.52 13.04 20.66
CA HIS A 234 -13.26 14.27 20.34
C HIS A 234 -13.62 14.41 18.86
N HIS A 235 -12.74 14.00 17.95
CA HIS A 235 -12.95 14.20 16.52
C HIS A 235 -13.37 12.93 15.78
N ARG A 236 -13.44 11.79 16.49
CA ARG A 236 -13.84 10.49 15.93
C ARG A 236 -12.96 10.09 14.73
N VAL A 237 -11.70 10.48 14.73
CA VAL A 237 -10.70 10.15 13.70
C VAL A 237 -9.34 9.96 14.33
N ASN A 238 -8.49 9.08 13.77
CA ASN A 238 -7.07 9.04 14.15
C ASN A 238 -6.32 10.09 13.32
N PRO A 239 -5.82 11.18 13.95
CA PRO A 239 -5.26 12.32 13.21
C PRO A 239 -3.88 12.03 12.60
N SER A 240 -3.18 10.99 13.07
CA SER A 240 -1.76 10.79 12.75
C SER A 240 -1.49 9.55 11.91
N TYR A 241 -2.18 8.43 12.19
CA TYR A 241 -1.77 7.13 11.66
C TYR A 241 -2.75 6.50 10.66
N LEU A 242 -4.05 6.82 10.74
CA LEU A 242 -5.06 6.28 9.83
C LEU A 242 -6.14 7.33 9.55
N THR A 243 -5.73 8.37 8.81
CA THR A 243 -6.60 9.50 8.47
C THR A 243 -7.67 9.12 7.44
N GLY A 244 -8.85 9.73 7.53
CA GLY A 244 -9.93 9.56 6.56
C GLY A 244 -10.94 8.45 6.89
N PHE A 245 -10.86 7.88 8.09
CA PHE A 245 -11.84 6.92 8.61
C PHE A 245 -12.54 7.50 9.82
N SER A 246 -13.87 7.46 9.82
CA SER A 246 -14.68 7.77 11.00
C SER A 246 -14.62 6.60 11.98
N ILE A 247 -14.47 6.90 13.27
CA ILE A 247 -14.36 5.95 14.36
C ILE A 247 -15.73 5.80 15.04
N ASP A 248 -16.29 4.60 14.93
CA ASP A 248 -17.61 4.22 15.48
C ASP A 248 -17.69 4.40 17.00
N GLY A 249 -18.85 4.81 17.52
CA GLY A 249 -19.09 5.11 18.95
C GLY A 249 -18.71 4.00 19.94
N ARG A 250 -18.61 2.75 19.49
CA ARG A 250 -18.13 1.61 20.29
C ARG A 250 -16.64 1.65 20.59
N ILE A 251 -15.89 2.51 19.89
CA ILE A 251 -14.46 2.71 20.09
C ILE A 251 -14.26 3.97 20.92
N ARG A 252 -13.71 3.80 22.12
CA ARG A 252 -13.15 4.87 22.95
C ARG A 252 -11.63 4.86 22.84
N ALA A 253 -11.00 6.01 23.10
CA ALA A 253 -9.55 6.08 23.16
C ALA A 253 -9.06 6.54 24.54
N THR A 254 -7.89 6.04 24.94
CA THR A 254 -7.27 6.37 26.22
C THR A 254 -5.76 6.43 26.09
N HIS A 255 -5.10 7.15 27.00
CA HIS A 255 -3.65 7.08 27.19
C HIS A 255 -3.29 6.30 28.48
N SER A 256 -4.29 5.80 29.22
CA SER A 256 -4.11 5.01 30.44
C SER A 256 -4.03 3.51 30.15
N LEU A 257 -2.88 2.89 30.45
CA LEU A 257 -2.74 1.44 30.44
C LEU A 257 -3.59 0.77 31.54
N GLU A 258 -3.82 1.46 32.66
CA GLU A 258 -4.66 0.97 33.75
C GLU A 258 -6.13 0.85 33.33
N GLU A 259 -6.68 1.89 32.69
CA GLU A 259 -8.04 1.83 32.15
C GLU A 259 -8.18 0.68 31.14
N SER A 260 -7.15 0.50 30.30
CA SER A 260 -7.09 -0.59 29.32
C SER A 260 -7.05 -1.98 29.98
N ALA A 261 -6.29 -2.14 31.05
CA ALA A 261 -6.20 -3.40 31.79
C ALA A 261 -7.52 -3.77 32.48
N VAL A 262 -8.26 -2.78 32.99
CA VAL A 262 -9.53 -2.98 33.69
C VAL A 262 -10.70 -3.23 32.73
N PHE A 263 -10.72 -2.53 31.59
CA PHE A 263 -11.84 -2.56 30.64
C PHE A 263 -12.06 -3.92 29.97
N SER A 264 -10.97 -4.65 29.69
CA SER A 264 -10.97 -5.68 28.65
C SER A 264 -11.10 -7.12 29.13
N ASP A 265 -11.73 -7.94 28.31
CA ASP A 265 -11.69 -9.41 28.39
C ASP A 265 -10.45 -9.96 27.69
N VAL A 266 -10.09 -9.33 26.57
CA VAL A 266 -8.94 -9.67 25.72
C VAL A 266 -8.14 -8.40 25.43
N ILE A 267 -6.82 -8.48 25.65
CA ILE A 267 -5.89 -7.40 25.32
C ILE A 267 -5.20 -7.72 23.99
N PHE A 268 -5.35 -6.85 23.02
CA PHE A 268 -4.75 -6.98 21.70
C PHE A 268 -3.52 -6.07 21.58
N MET A 269 -2.33 -6.66 21.61
CA MET A 269 -1.04 -5.96 21.55
C MET A 269 -0.61 -5.71 20.10
N VAL A 270 -0.53 -4.44 19.70
CA VAL A 270 -0.22 -4.01 18.31
C VAL A 270 0.82 -2.87 18.29
N VAL A 271 1.72 -2.87 19.28
CA VAL A 271 2.84 -1.93 19.35
C VAL A 271 4.03 -2.42 18.51
N PRO A 272 4.93 -1.53 18.05
CA PRO A 272 6.17 -1.96 17.40
C PRO A 272 6.97 -2.95 18.25
N SER A 273 7.65 -3.91 17.61
CA SER A 273 8.32 -5.04 18.29
C SER A 273 9.30 -4.59 19.39
N HIS A 274 10.12 -3.58 19.09
CA HIS A 274 11.11 -3.00 20.01
C HIS A 274 10.52 -2.22 21.20
N HIS A 275 9.21 -1.96 21.22
CA HIS A 275 8.52 -1.37 22.36
C HIS A 275 7.69 -2.41 23.12
N TYR A 276 7.50 -3.61 22.57
CA TYR A 276 6.59 -4.63 23.07
C TYR A 276 6.87 -5.02 24.52
N ARG A 277 8.11 -5.41 24.84
CA ARG A 277 8.51 -5.82 26.20
C ARG A 277 8.27 -4.72 27.24
N ARG A 278 8.65 -3.49 26.92
CA ARG A 278 8.47 -2.33 27.82
C ARG A 278 6.98 -2.09 28.08
N VAL A 279 6.18 -1.95 27.03
CA VAL A 279 4.74 -1.67 27.16
C VAL A 279 4.03 -2.80 27.89
N LEU A 280 4.42 -4.06 27.62
CA LEU A 280 3.88 -5.21 28.33
C LEU A 280 4.25 -5.23 29.82
N SER A 281 5.47 -4.78 30.16
CA SER A 281 5.93 -4.67 31.55
C SER A 281 5.16 -3.58 32.31
N ASP A 282 4.95 -2.42 31.68
CA ASP A 282 4.14 -1.32 32.22
C ASP A 282 2.68 -1.77 32.39
N LEU A 283 2.15 -2.55 31.43
CA LEU A 283 0.81 -3.12 31.51
C LEU A 283 0.68 -4.14 32.64
N LYS A 284 1.70 -4.98 32.87
CA LYS A 284 1.71 -6.01 33.92
C LYS A 284 1.39 -5.42 35.30
N SER A 285 1.97 -4.27 35.64
CA SER A 285 1.73 -3.60 36.92
C SER A 285 0.29 -3.13 37.10
N CYS A 286 -0.46 -2.93 36.02
CA CYS A 286 -1.83 -2.46 36.06
C CYS A 286 -2.87 -3.58 35.98
N LEU A 287 -2.46 -4.84 35.75
CA LEU A 287 -3.40 -5.94 35.54
C LEU A 287 -4.16 -6.22 36.85
N PRO A 288 -5.51 -6.22 36.86
CA PRO A 288 -6.27 -6.60 38.05
C PRO A 288 -6.40 -8.12 38.22
N ARG A 289 -6.28 -8.88 37.12
CA ARG A 289 -6.39 -10.35 37.06
C ARG A 289 -5.48 -10.93 35.97
N PRO A 290 -5.30 -12.26 35.89
CA PRO A 290 -4.72 -12.89 34.71
C PRO A 290 -5.50 -12.56 33.43
N VAL A 291 -4.79 -12.36 32.32
CA VAL A 291 -5.34 -11.82 31.06
C VAL A 291 -5.11 -12.73 29.87
N LYS A 292 -5.95 -12.57 28.85
CA LYS A 292 -5.80 -13.18 27.53
C LYS A 292 -5.15 -12.15 26.61
N ILE A 293 -4.06 -12.53 25.94
CA ILE A 293 -3.31 -11.67 25.01
C ILE A 293 -3.51 -12.17 23.59
N VAL A 294 -3.82 -11.26 22.68
CA VAL A 294 -3.67 -11.47 21.24
C VAL A 294 -2.56 -10.55 20.76
N SER A 295 -1.55 -11.06 20.05
CA SER A 295 -0.50 -10.24 19.45
C SER A 295 -0.74 -10.06 17.96
N GLY A 296 -0.74 -8.81 17.50
CA GLY A 296 -0.69 -8.45 16.07
C GLY A 296 0.68 -7.90 15.68
N THR A 297 1.63 -7.94 16.61
CA THR A 297 2.98 -7.40 16.45
C THR A 297 3.83 -8.38 15.66
N LYS A 298 4.47 -7.91 14.58
CA LYS A 298 5.27 -8.72 13.67
C LYS A 298 6.74 -8.32 13.79
N GLY A 299 7.51 -9.05 14.59
CA GLY A 299 8.95 -8.84 14.76
C GLY A 299 9.57 -9.84 15.73
N ILE A 300 10.88 -9.71 15.93
CA ILE A 300 11.70 -10.51 16.85
C ILE A 300 12.52 -9.52 17.66
N GLU A 301 12.59 -9.68 18.98
CA GLU A 301 13.39 -8.80 19.82
C GLU A 301 14.87 -9.03 19.59
N ILE A 302 15.64 -7.97 19.33
CA ILE A 302 17.05 -8.10 18.91
C ILE A 302 17.91 -8.65 20.06
N ASP A 303 17.71 -8.19 21.29
CA ASP A 303 18.63 -8.48 22.39
C ASP A 303 18.55 -9.94 22.87
N THR A 304 17.35 -10.51 22.84
CA THR A 304 17.07 -11.88 23.31
C THR A 304 16.92 -12.89 22.15
N LEU A 305 16.52 -12.38 20.98
CA LEU A 305 15.98 -13.14 19.85
C LEU A 305 14.64 -13.83 20.17
N ASP A 306 13.94 -13.37 21.21
CA ASP A 306 12.61 -13.86 21.57
C ASP A 306 11.53 -13.40 20.57
N ARG A 307 10.58 -14.28 20.30
CA ARG A 307 9.30 -13.99 19.65
C ARG A 307 8.34 -13.29 20.62
N MET A 308 7.27 -12.67 20.11
CA MET A 308 6.33 -11.95 20.95
C MET A 308 5.62 -12.86 21.96
N SER A 309 5.36 -14.13 21.60
CA SER A 309 4.84 -15.16 22.51
C SER A 309 5.78 -15.44 23.67
N GLU A 310 7.09 -15.59 23.40
CA GLU A 310 8.14 -15.83 24.40
C GLU A 310 8.31 -14.62 25.32
N ILE A 311 8.38 -13.41 24.75
CA ILE A 311 8.39 -12.16 25.53
C ILE A 311 7.15 -12.10 26.43
N THR A 312 5.98 -12.45 25.91
CA THR A 312 4.73 -12.40 26.67
C THR A 312 4.73 -13.36 27.83
N ALA A 313 5.13 -14.62 27.60
CA ALA A 313 5.25 -15.61 28.65
C ALA A 313 6.28 -15.20 29.72
N ASN A 314 7.45 -14.72 29.29
CA ASN A 314 8.53 -14.29 30.18
C ASN A 314 8.14 -13.09 31.05
N VAL A 315 7.45 -12.09 30.47
CA VAL A 315 7.04 -10.89 31.21
C VAL A 315 5.85 -11.18 32.11
N LEU A 316 4.79 -11.80 31.60
CA LEU A 316 3.54 -11.94 32.36
C LEU A 316 3.53 -13.14 33.32
N GLY A 317 4.22 -14.23 32.99
CA GLY A 317 4.25 -15.43 33.84
C GLY A 317 2.84 -15.96 34.16
N ASP A 318 2.55 -16.11 35.45
CA ASP A 318 1.27 -16.56 36.00
C ASP A 318 0.08 -15.62 35.66
N ARG A 319 0.36 -14.39 35.24
CA ARG A 319 -0.66 -13.42 34.79
C ARG A 319 -1.13 -13.68 33.36
N LEU A 320 -0.51 -14.58 32.61
CA LEU A 320 -0.94 -14.95 31.26
C LEU A 320 -1.90 -16.14 31.31
N ARG A 321 -3.17 -15.90 30.99
CA ARG A 321 -4.20 -16.96 30.88
C ARG A 321 -4.20 -17.66 29.52
N GLY A 322 -3.76 -16.97 28.48
CA GLY A 322 -3.66 -17.53 27.13
C GLY A 322 -3.10 -16.51 26.15
N PHE A 323 -2.40 -17.00 25.13
CA PHE A 323 -1.77 -16.20 24.10
C PHE A 323 -2.22 -16.65 22.71
N ALA A 324 -2.62 -15.70 21.87
CA ALA A 324 -2.82 -15.93 20.46
C ALA A 324 -2.01 -14.93 19.63
N VAL A 325 -1.70 -15.29 18.39
CA VAL A 325 -1.10 -14.41 17.39
C VAL A 325 -2.03 -14.25 16.20
N LEU A 326 -2.19 -13.04 15.70
CA LEU A 326 -2.92 -12.73 14.47
C LEU A 326 -1.94 -12.29 13.38
N SER A 327 -1.96 -12.98 12.24
CA SER A 327 -1.15 -12.63 11.07
C SER A 327 -1.84 -13.00 9.76
N GLY A 328 -1.35 -12.47 8.65
CA GLY A 328 -1.95 -12.63 7.33
C GLY A 328 -1.92 -11.34 6.50
N PRO A 329 -2.36 -11.41 5.23
CA PRO A 329 -2.40 -10.29 4.31
C PRO A 329 -3.45 -9.25 4.76
N THR A 330 -3.02 -8.25 5.52
CA THR A 330 -3.88 -7.38 6.34
C THR A 330 -3.43 -5.93 6.30
N PHE A 331 -3.32 -5.32 5.10
CA PHE A 331 -3.00 -3.90 5.05
C PHE A 331 -4.07 -3.07 5.77
N ALA A 332 -3.62 -2.33 6.78
CA ALA A 332 -4.48 -1.57 7.68
C ALA A 332 -5.51 -0.70 6.95
N LEU A 333 -5.10 -0.07 5.84
CA LEU A 333 -5.97 0.80 5.05
C LEU A 333 -7.13 0.04 4.40
N GLU A 334 -6.84 -1.11 3.77
CA GLU A 334 -7.83 -1.95 3.08
C GLU A 334 -8.77 -2.62 4.10
N THR A 335 -8.18 -3.13 5.19
CA THR A 335 -8.94 -3.69 6.32
C THR A 335 -9.90 -2.66 6.94
N ALA A 336 -9.44 -1.43 7.15
CA ALA A 336 -10.28 -0.35 7.66
C ALA A 336 -11.38 0.06 6.68
N ARG A 337 -11.12 0.05 5.36
CA ARG A 337 -12.13 0.29 4.31
C ARG A 337 -13.23 -0.77 4.27
N GLY A 338 -12.96 -1.96 4.82
CA GLY A 338 -13.86 -3.10 4.73
C GLY A 338 -13.71 -3.87 3.42
N ASP A 339 -12.56 -3.75 2.76
CA ASP A 339 -12.21 -4.64 1.67
C ASP A 339 -12.08 -6.08 2.22
N PRO A 340 -12.59 -7.12 1.51
CA PRO A 340 -12.54 -8.49 2.00
C PRO A 340 -11.12 -8.91 2.38
N THR A 341 -10.92 -9.13 3.68
CA THR A 341 -9.61 -9.45 4.26
C THR A 341 -9.67 -10.82 4.94
N ALA A 342 -8.66 -11.66 4.70
CA ALA A 342 -8.52 -12.97 5.34
C ALA A 342 -7.22 -13.04 6.13
N ALA A 343 -7.28 -13.58 7.34
CA ALA A 343 -6.12 -13.73 8.21
C ALA A 343 -6.22 -15.00 9.06
N VAL A 344 -5.15 -15.32 9.77
CA VAL A 344 -5.05 -16.45 10.68
C VAL A 344 -4.93 -15.94 12.11
N VAL A 345 -5.62 -16.59 13.03
CA VAL A 345 -5.37 -16.51 14.47
C VAL A 345 -4.84 -17.86 14.95
N ALA A 346 -3.63 -17.88 15.50
CA ALA A 346 -3.01 -19.09 16.03
C ALA A 346 -2.86 -19.01 17.56
N SER A 347 -3.13 -20.10 18.25
CA SER A 347 -3.06 -20.21 19.72
C SER A 347 -2.81 -21.66 20.11
N ASP A 348 -2.08 -21.87 21.21
CA ASP A 348 -2.03 -23.17 21.91
C ASP A 348 -3.30 -23.40 22.74
N ASN A 349 -3.92 -22.32 23.23
CA ASN A 349 -5.23 -22.32 23.85
C ASN A 349 -6.33 -22.24 22.77
N ARG A 350 -6.97 -23.39 22.51
CA ARG A 350 -8.04 -23.51 21.51
C ARG A 350 -9.25 -22.61 21.81
N GLU A 351 -9.67 -22.54 23.07
CA GLU A 351 -10.81 -21.71 23.48
C GLU A 351 -10.57 -20.24 23.12
N LEU A 352 -9.35 -19.75 23.38
CA LEU A 352 -8.96 -18.37 23.02
C LEU A 352 -8.98 -18.16 21.50
N SER A 353 -8.42 -19.07 20.70
CA SER A 353 -8.46 -18.91 19.23
C SER A 353 -9.89 -18.88 18.70
N GLU A 354 -10.77 -19.75 19.20
CA GLU A 354 -12.18 -19.79 18.77
C GLU A 354 -12.96 -18.56 19.23
N GLU A 355 -12.71 -18.06 20.45
CA GLU A 355 -13.28 -16.81 20.95
C GLU A 355 -12.89 -15.63 20.06
N VAL A 356 -11.59 -15.46 19.80
CA VAL A 356 -11.07 -14.37 18.96
C VAL A 356 -11.57 -14.48 17.52
N GLN A 357 -11.61 -15.69 16.96
CA GLN A 357 -12.13 -15.94 15.62
C GLN A 357 -13.60 -15.52 15.50
N ARG A 358 -14.45 -15.95 16.45
CA ARG A 358 -15.88 -15.61 16.46
C ARG A 358 -16.09 -14.11 16.67
N ALA A 359 -15.33 -13.51 17.57
CA ALA A 359 -15.46 -12.09 17.92
C ALA A 359 -14.99 -11.16 16.80
N LEU A 360 -13.92 -11.51 16.07
CA LEU A 360 -13.35 -10.63 15.03
C LEU A 360 -13.74 -11.01 13.60
N SER A 361 -14.52 -12.08 13.38
CA SER A 361 -15.01 -12.42 12.03
C SER A 361 -16.36 -11.79 11.70
N CYS A 362 -16.40 -11.05 10.59
CA CYS A 362 -17.61 -10.47 9.99
C CYS A 362 -17.60 -10.60 8.46
N THR A 363 -18.55 -9.97 7.78
CA THR A 363 -18.68 -9.98 6.32
C THR A 363 -17.43 -9.48 5.57
N THR A 364 -16.62 -8.63 6.20
CA THR A 364 -15.44 -7.99 5.59
C THR A 364 -14.10 -8.51 6.11
N PHE A 365 -14.10 -9.28 7.20
CA PHE A 365 -12.89 -9.78 7.84
C PHE A 365 -13.10 -11.23 8.28
N ARG A 366 -12.31 -12.16 7.75
CA ARG A 366 -12.45 -13.59 8.01
C ARG A 366 -11.19 -14.15 8.66
N LEU A 367 -11.35 -14.72 9.85
CA LEU A 367 -10.27 -15.41 10.54
C LEU A 367 -10.35 -16.93 10.38
N TYR A 368 -9.19 -17.54 10.16
CA TYR A 368 -8.99 -18.98 10.20
C TYR A 368 -8.17 -19.34 11.44
N ASN A 369 -8.56 -20.40 12.14
CA ASN A 369 -7.82 -20.86 13.31
C ASN A 369 -6.63 -21.72 12.90
N ALA A 370 -5.56 -21.59 13.66
CA ALA A 370 -4.40 -22.46 13.61
C ALA A 370 -3.88 -22.73 15.03
N THR A 371 -3.01 -23.73 15.17
CA THR A 371 -2.31 -24.03 16.43
C THR A 371 -0.81 -23.72 16.38
N ASP A 372 -0.30 -23.38 15.20
CA ASP A 372 1.12 -23.13 14.96
C ASP A 372 1.49 -21.66 15.25
N VAL A 373 1.59 -21.32 16.54
CA VAL A 373 1.99 -19.98 16.98
C VAL A 373 3.39 -19.61 16.47
N VAL A 374 4.33 -20.56 16.55
CA VAL A 374 5.72 -20.39 16.11
C VAL A 374 5.78 -20.03 14.63
N GLY A 375 5.18 -20.85 13.77
CA GLY A 375 5.18 -20.62 12.33
C GLY A 375 4.50 -19.31 11.95
N VAL A 376 3.38 -18.94 12.60
CA VAL A 376 2.66 -17.70 12.29
C VAL A 376 3.46 -16.45 12.68
N GLU A 377 4.13 -16.45 13.84
CA GLU A 377 4.99 -15.33 14.27
C GLU A 377 6.22 -15.17 13.35
N LEU A 378 6.89 -16.29 13.04
CA LEU A 378 8.10 -16.27 12.20
C LEU A 378 7.76 -15.91 10.75
N ALA A 379 6.67 -16.43 10.20
CA ALA A 379 6.19 -16.07 8.88
C ALA A 379 5.91 -14.57 8.78
N GLY A 380 5.18 -14.01 9.75
CA GLY A 380 4.79 -12.60 9.77
C GLY A 380 5.97 -11.64 9.99
N SER A 381 6.96 -12.03 10.79
CA SER A 381 8.14 -11.21 11.09
C SER A 381 9.15 -11.23 9.93
N LEU A 382 9.60 -12.42 9.51
CA LEU A 382 10.69 -12.59 8.55
C LEU A 382 10.33 -12.08 7.14
N LYS A 383 9.05 -12.12 6.74
CA LYS A 383 8.60 -11.57 5.45
C LYS A 383 8.97 -10.10 5.25
N ASN A 384 9.11 -9.33 6.33
CA ASN A 384 9.45 -7.91 6.25
C ASN A 384 10.86 -7.69 5.70
N VAL A 385 11.81 -8.61 5.95
CA VAL A 385 13.17 -8.55 5.39
C VAL A 385 13.12 -8.75 3.88
N ILE A 386 12.38 -9.77 3.42
CA ILE A 386 12.19 -10.06 2.00
C ILE A 386 11.45 -8.92 1.29
N ALA A 387 10.51 -8.25 1.98
CA ALA A 387 9.84 -7.08 1.43
C ALA A 387 10.78 -5.88 1.21
N ILE A 388 11.79 -5.67 2.06
CA ILE A 388 12.83 -4.66 1.80
C ILE A 388 13.62 -5.08 0.56
N ALA A 389 14.02 -6.35 0.45
CA ALA A 389 14.72 -6.84 -0.74
C ALA A 389 13.88 -6.65 -2.02
N ALA A 390 12.57 -6.88 -1.96
CA ALA A 390 11.66 -6.66 -3.10
C ALA A 390 11.59 -5.18 -3.49
N GLY A 391 11.57 -4.29 -2.50
CA GLY A 391 11.71 -2.86 -2.74
C GLY A 391 13.04 -2.50 -3.38
N VAL A 392 14.15 -3.10 -2.96
CA VAL A 392 15.48 -2.88 -3.56
C VAL A 392 15.49 -3.27 -5.04
N VAL A 393 14.92 -4.43 -5.38
CA VAL A 393 14.77 -4.91 -6.77
C VAL A 393 14.01 -3.88 -7.62
N GLU A 394 12.91 -3.33 -7.11
CA GLU A 394 12.17 -2.26 -7.79
C GLU A 394 12.95 -0.95 -7.87
N GLY A 395 13.64 -0.56 -6.80
CA GLY A 395 14.45 0.66 -6.75
C GLY A 395 15.57 0.66 -7.79
N LEU A 396 16.13 -0.51 -8.08
CA LEU A 396 17.12 -0.75 -9.15
C LEU A 396 16.51 -0.83 -10.56
N GLY A 397 15.19 -0.77 -10.70
CA GLY A 397 14.49 -0.88 -11.98
C GLY A 397 14.45 -2.30 -12.56
N LEU A 398 14.63 -3.33 -11.74
CA LEU A 398 14.58 -4.72 -12.19
C LEU A 398 13.13 -5.20 -12.35
N GLY A 399 12.92 -6.13 -13.30
CA GLY A 399 11.59 -6.58 -13.70
C GLY A 399 10.94 -7.63 -12.79
N PHE A 400 9.71 -8.02 -13.17
CA PHE A 400 8.88 -8.95 -12.39
C PHE A 400 9.47 -10.35 -12.24
N ASN A 401 10.29 -10.83 -13.19
CA ASN A 401 10.98 -12.11 -13.09
C ASN A 401 11.87 -12.17 -11.84
N THR A 402 12.65 -11.10 -11.61
CA THR A 402 13.53 -10.97 -10.45
C THR A 402 12.72 -10.94 -9.16
N ASN A 403 11.61 -10.19 -9.15
CA ASN A 403 10.76 -10.10 -7.96
C ASN A 403 10.08 -11.45 -7.64
N ALA A 404 9.59 -12.18 -8.64
CA ALA A 404 9.01 -13.51 -8.47
C ALA A 404 10.03 -14.52 -7.94
N ALA A 405 11.25 -14.53 -8.49
CA ALA A 405 12.34 -15.35 -8.00
C ALA A 405 12.70 -15.01 -6.55
N LEU A 406 12.80 -13.73 -6.22
CA LEU A 406 13.10 -13.25 -4.87
C LEU A 406 12.03 -13.69 -3.88
N ILE A 407 10.74 -13.50 -4.18
CA ILE A 407 9.63 -13.89 -3.30
C ILE A 407 9.68 -15.41 -3.06
N THR A 408 9.89 -16.20 -4.10
CA THR A 408 9.94 -17.67 -4.01
C THR A 408 11.11 -18.14 -3.15
N ARG A 409 12.31 -17.62 -3.41
CA ARG A 409 13.52 -17.97 -2.63
C ARG A 409 13.48 -17.41 -1.20
N GLY A 410 12.87 -16.24 -1.02
CA GLY A 410 12.63 -15.65 0.30
C GLY A 410 11.66 -16.47 1.13
N LEU A 411 10.57 -16.96 0.54
CA LEU A 411 9.66 -17.89 1.21
C LEU A 411 10.38 -19.17 1.65
N HIS A 412 11.26 -19.70 0.81
CA HIS A 412 12.08 -20.86 1.16
C HIS A 412 13.01 -20.60 2.36
N GLU A 413 13.67 -19.44 2.44
CA GLU A 413 14.46 -19.05 3.62
C GLU A 413 13.61 -18.95 4.89
N ILE A 414 12.47 -18.27 4.81
CA ILE A 414 11.53 -18.11 5.92
C ILE A 414 11.06 -19.49 6.40
N THR A 415 10.70 -20.38 5.48
CA THR A 415 10.23 -21.73 5.80
C THR A 415 11.34 -22.54 6.47
N LYS A 416 12.57 -22.50 5.97
CA LYS A 416 13.71 -23.25 6.56
C LYS A 416 14.00 -22.83 7.99
N LEU A 417 14.13 -21.52 8.24
CA LEU A 417 14.36 -21.04 9.61
C LEU A 417 13.14 -21.32 10.49
N GLY A 418 11.94 -21.12 9.95
CA GLY A 418 10.68 -21.36 10.65
C GLY A 418 10.52 -22.79 11.14
N VAL A 419 10.78 -23.77 10.27
CA VAL A 419 10.72 -25.21 10.60
C VAL A 419 11.82 -25.59 11.59
N ALA A 420 13.04 -25.08 11.42
CA ALA A 420 14.14 -25.31 12.36
C ALA A 420 13.84 -24.82 13.79
N LEU A 421 12.97 -23.80 13.93
CA LEU A 421 12.51 -23.24 15.20
C LEU A 421 11.21 -23.88 15.72
N GLY A 422 10.66 -24.89 15.04
CA GLY A 422 9.48 -25.65 15.46
C GLY A 422 8.16 -25.23 14.82
N GLY A 423 8.18 -24.36 13.81
CA GLY A 423 7.01 -24.04 12.98
C GLY A 423 6.67 -25.15 11.98
N ARG A 424 5.44 -25.15 11.46
CA ARG A 424 4.94 -26.15 10.52
C ARG A 424 5.07 -25.68 9.06
N PRO A 425 5.56 -26.51 8.12
CA PRO A 425 5.70 -26.14 6.71
C PRO A 425 4.43 -25.56 6.08
N GLU A 426 3.26 -26.09 6.41
CA GLU A 426 1.97 -25.69 5.83
C GLU A 426 1.59 -24.25 6.20
N THR A 427 2.02 -23.77 7.37
CA THR A 427 1.78 -22.39 7.82
C THR A 427 2.44 -21.38 6.89
N PHE A 428 3.64 -21.70 6.40
CA PHE A 428 4.38 -20.83 5.48
C PHE A 428 3.76 -20.81 4.09
N ALA A 429 3.14 -21.91 3.64
CA ALA A 429 2.38 -21.93 2.39
C ALA A 429 1.02 -21.19 2.49
N GLY A 430 0.52 -20.96 3.71
CA GLY A 430 -0.79 -20.35 3.98
C GLY A 430 -0.82 -18.82 3.99
N LEU A 431 -1.89 -18.27 4.57
CA LEU A 431 -2.13 -16.82 4.67
C LEU A 431 -1.03 -16.09 5.46
N ALA A 432 -0.55 -16.66 6.57
CA ALA A 432 0.46 -16.03 7.43
C ALA A 432 1.83 -15.93 6.76
N GLY A 433 2.18 -16.91 5.91
CA GLY A 433 3.43 -16.93 5.14
C GLY A 433 3.25 -16.35 3.74
N MET A 434 2.96 -17.20 2.75
CA MET A 434 2.90 -16.84 1.34
C MET A 434 1.93 -15.68 1.09
N GLY A 435 0.73 -15.71 1.68
CA GLY A 435 -0.27 -14.65 1.49
C GLY A 435 0.25 -13.28 1.91
N ASP A 436 0.74 -13.18 3.15
CA ASP A 436 1.25 -11.92 3.69
C ASP A 436 2.57 -11.49 3.03
N LEU A 437 3.44 -12.44 2.66
CA LEU A 437 4.68 -12.17 1.93
C LEU A 437 4.39 -11.54 0.57
N VAL A 438 3.52 -12.15 -0.23
CA VAL A 438 3.13 -11.64 -1.56
C VAL A 438 2.53 -10.25 -1.45
N LEU A 439 1.56 -10.06 -0.55
CA LEU A 439 0.97 -8.73 -0.29
C LEU A 439 2.05 -7.69 0.01
N THR A 440 3.01 -8.02 0.86
CA THR A 440 4.01 -7.06 1.36
C THR A 440 5.10 -6.75 0.35
N CYS A 441 5.46 -7.70 -0.51
CA CYS A 441 6.47 -7.52 -1.57
C CYS A 441 5.90 -6.81 -2.80
N THR A 442 4.60 -6.93 -3.06
CA THR A 442 3.95 -6.39 -4.28
C THR A 442 3.12 -5.14 -4.01
N GLY A 443 2.63 -4.96 -2.79
CA GLY A 443 1.74 -3.87 -2.44
C GLY A 443 2.44 -2.54 -2.18
N SER A 444 1.91 -1.46 -2.74
CA SER A 444 2.44 -0.10 -2.58
C SER A 444 2.29 0.47 -1.16
N LEU A 445 1.42 -0.13 -0.33
CA LEU A 445 1.20 0.27 1.07
C LEU A 445 2.26 -0.30 2.04
N SER A 446 3.18 -1.13 1.55
CA SER A 446 4.22 -1.74 2.36
C SER A 446 5.34 -0.76 2.70
N ARG A 447 5.42 -0.40 3.98
CA ARG A 447 6.49 0.46 4.55
C ARG A 447 7.88 -0.12 4.36
N ASN A 448 8.04 -1.44 4.53
CA ASN A 448 9.32 -2.13 4.34
C ASN A 448 9.75 -2.08 2.85
N ARG A 449 8.81 -2.29 1.93
CA ARG A 449 9.08 -2.16 0.49
C ARG A 449 9.50 -0.73 0.14
N SER A 450 8.84 0.31 0.69
CA SER A 450 9.24 1.70 0.46
C SER A 450 10.68 2.00 0.90
N VAL A 451 11.12 1.47 2.04
CA VAL A 451 12.53 1.55 2.47
C VAL A 451 13.45 0.89 1.44
N GLY A 452 13.09 -0.32 0.99
CA GLY A 452 13.82 -1.03 -0.06
C GLY A 452 13.95 -0.23 -1.35
N VAL A 453 12.87 0.40 -1.82
CA VAL A 453 12.88 1.23 -3.04
C VAL A 453 13.87 2.39 -2.91
N ALA A 454 13.88 3.06 -1.75
CA ALA A 454 14.80 4.16 -1.50
C ALA A 454 16.26 3.68 -1.46
N LEU A 455 16.54 2.55 -0.81
CA LEU A 455 17.87 1.92 -0.81
C LEU A 455 18.32 1.54 -2.23
N GLY A 456 17.43 0.94 -3.04
CA GLY A 456 17.72 0.58 -4.43
C GLY A 456 18.00 1.80 -5.32
N ARG A 457 17.45 2.97 -4.98
CA ARG A 457 17.73 4.26 -5.64
C ARG A 457 19.01 4.95 -5.13
N GLY A 458 19.72 4.33 -4.20
CA GLY A 458 20.99 4.81 -3.68
C GLY A 458 20.89 5.77 -2.49
N LYS A 459 19.70 5.95 -1.88
CA LYS A 459 19.59 6.68 -0.61
C LYS A 459 20.24 5.87 0.52
N ARG A 460 20.84 6.58 1.49
CA ARG A 460 21.39 5.92 2.68
C ARG A 460 20.29 5.57 3.68
N LEU A 461 20.50 4.52 4.49
CA LEU A 461 19.50 4.05 5.43
C LEU A 461 19.16 5.09 6.51
N ASP A 462 20.16 5.81 7.03
CA ASP A 462 19.98 6.89 8.00
C ASP A 462 19.06 7.99 7.46
N GLU A 463 19.32 8.47 6.24
CA GLU A 463 18.47 9.46 5.57
C GLU A 463 17.02 8.96 5.40
N ILE A 464 16.85 7.69 5.04
CA ILE A 464 15.51 7.09 4.86
C ILE A 464 14.75 7.04 6.18
N LEU A 465 15.42 6.66 7.26
CA LEU A 465 14.80 6.51 8.58
C LEU A 465 14.46 7.88 9.18
N ASP A 466 15.27 8.91 8.96
CA ASP A 466 15.01 10.28 9.42
C ASP A 466 13.82 10.92 8.67
N GLU A 467 13.67 10.66 7.37
CA GLU A 467 12.53 11.12 6.58
C GLU A 467 11.23 10.34 6.87
N ALA A 468 11.34 9.10 7.34
CA ALA A 468 10.19 8.21 7.50
C ALA A 468 9.35 8.56 8.73
N LYS A 469 8.07 8.88 8.50
CA LYS A 469 7.06 9.04 9.57
C LYS A 469 6.54 7.72 10.12
N PHE A 470 7.25 6.62 9.92
CA PHE A 470 6.81 5.28 10.28
C PHE A 470 7.98 4.38 10.66
N VAL A 471 7.69 3.35 11.44
CA VAL A 471 8.65 2.29 11.76
C VAL A 471 8.67 1.25 10.63
N ALA A 472 9.87 0.93 10.13
CA ALA A 472 10.12 -0.19 9.23
C ALA A 472 10.67 -1.39 10.02
N GLU A 473 9.76 -2.27 10.48
CA GLU A 473 10.10 -3.46 11.29
C GLU A 473 11.15 -4.37 10.63
N GLY A 474 11.18 -4.44 9.30
CA GLY A 474 12.09 -5.28 8.54
C GLY A 474 13.56 -4.94 8.74
N VAL A 475 13.90 -3.67 9.04
CA VAL A 475 15.28 -3.25 9.27
C VAL A 475 15.83 -3.95 10.52
N LYS A 476 15.12 -3.82 11.65
CA LYS A 476 15.46 -4.47 12.92
C LYS A 476 15.38 -6.00 12.82
N THR A 477 14.35 -6.49 12.13
CA THR A 477 14.15 -7.93 11.92
C THR A 477 15.29 -8.57 11.11
N ALA A 478 15.91 -7.86 10.17
CA ALA A 478 17.04 -8.40 9.40
C ALA A 478 18.23 -8.77 10.30
N LYS A 479 18.52 -7.95 11.32
CA LYS A 479 19.56 -8.25 12.31
C LYS A 479 19.20 -9.49 13.13
N ALA A 480 18.00 -9.52 13.72
CA ALA A 480 17.56 -10.66 14.53
C ALA A 480 17.49 -11.97 13.71
N ALA A 481 17.01 -11.90 12.47
CA ALA A 481 16.91 -13.05 11.57
C ALA A 481 18.30 -13.60 11.20
N LYS A 482 19.28 -12.73 10.94
CA LYS A 482 20.67 -13.12 10.65
C LYS A 482 21.30 -13.81 11.87
N GLU A 483 21.12 -13.26 13.07
CA GLU A 483 21.65 -13.85 14.31
C GLU A 483 20.97 -15.19 14.66
N LEU A 484 19.65 -15.31 14.45
CA LEU A 484 18.93 -16.59 14.60
C LEU A 484 19.40 -17.63 13.58
N ALA A 485 19.56 -17.24 12.33
CA ALA A 485 20.05 -18.14 11.28
C ALA A 485 21.44 -18.69 11.62
N GLU A 486 22.34 -17.85 12.13
CA GLU A 486 23.67 -18.27 12.59
C GLU A 486 23.60 -19.20 13.81
N ARG A 487 22.78 -18.86 14.81
CA ARG A 487 22.58 -19.68 16.02
C ARG A 487 22.09 -21.09 15.72
N HIS A 488 21.24 -21.22 14.69
CA HIS A 488 20.65 -22.50 14.27
C HIS A 488 21.34 -23.14 13.06
N HIS A 489 22.46 -22.57 12.60
CA HIS A 489 23.21 -23.04 11.42
C HIS A 489 22.36 -23.17 10.15
N ILE A 490 21.41 -22.26 9.95
CA ILE A 490 20.52 -22.20 8.79
C ILE A 490 21.07 -21.19 7.78
N GLU A 491 21.29 -21.64 6.54
CA GLU A 491 21.71 -20.75 5.45
C GLU A 491 20.52 -19.89 4.98
N MET A 492 20.59 -18.58 5.20
CA MET A 492 19.63 -17.58 4.71
C MET A 492 20.30 -16.47 3.87
N PRO A 493 20.66 -16.75 2.60
CA PRO A 493 21.47 -15.87 1.75
C PRO A 493 20.87 -14.48 1.50
N ILE A 494 19.59 -14.38 1.18
CA ILE A 494 18.89 -13.11 0.95
C ILE A 494 18.90 -12.30 2.24
N THR A 495 18.60 -12.94 3.37
CA THR A 495 18.64 -12.30 4.68
C THR A 495 20.04 -11.81 5.03
N ALA A 496 21.08 -12.61 4.75
CA ALA A 496 22.47 -12.23 4.97
C ALA A 496 22.88 -11.03 4.11
N GLU A 497 22.55 -11.01 2.82
CA GLU A 497 22.87 -9.87 1.97
C GLU A 497 22.05 -8.62 2.35
N MET A 498 20.79 -8.78 2.77
CA MET A 498 20.02 -7.66 3.31
C MET A 498 20.61 -7.11 4.60
N TYR A 499 21.16 -7.96 5.47
CA TYR A 499 21.91 -7.52 6.64
C TYR A 499 23.11 -6.65 6.22
N ARG A 500 23.90 -7.09 5.24
CA ARG A 500 25.05 -6.30 4.74
C ARG A 500 24.62 -4.96 4.15
N VAL A 501 23.55 -4.94 3.37
CA VAL A 501 23.00 -3.70 2.78
C VAL A 501 22.55 -2.73 3.88
N LEU A 502 21.91 -3.23 4.93
CA LEU A 502 21.33 -2.39 5.99
C LEU A 502 22.35 -1.97 7.06
N TYR A 503 23.33 -2.81 7.37
CA TYR A 503 24.23 -2.62 8.53
C TYR A 503 25.71 -2.51 8.17
N GLU A 504 26.13 -2.99 6.99
CA GLU A 504 27.54 -2.96 6.54
C GLU A 504 27.75 -1.99 5.36
N ASN A 505 26.74 -1.19 4.99
CA ASN A 505 26.75 -0.26 3.85
C ASN A 505 27.12 -0.94 2.51
N GLU A 506 26.80 -2.21 2.35
CA GLU A 506 27.01 -2.93 1.09
C GLU A 506 26.06 -2.39 0.00
N SER A 507 26.56 -2.26 -1.24
CA SER A 507 25.73 -1.72 -2.32
C SER A 507 24.73 -2.78 -2.83
N PRO A 508 23.47 -2.41 -3.12
CA PRO A 508 22.49 -3.36 -3.63
C PRO A 508 22.91 -4.14 -4.89
N PRO A 509 23.58 -3.53 -5.90
CA PRO A 509 24.08 -4.28 -7.06
C PRO A 509 25.11 -5.36 -6.68
N LYS A 510 25.99 -5.07 -5.70
CA LYS A 510 27.01 -6.02 -5.24
C LYS A 510 26.40 -7.17 -4.43
N ALA A 511 25.36 -6.89 -3.64
CA ALA A 511 24.56 -7.91 -2.97
C ALA A 511 23.93 -8.89 -3.98
N ILE A 512 23.31 -8.37 -5.05
CA ILE A 512 22.74 -9.21 -6.12
C ILE A 512 23.84 -10.03 -6.82
N GLN A 513 24.98 -9.42 -7.14
CA GLN A 513 26.10 -10.13 -7.76
C GLN A 513 26.55 -11.32 -6.90
N ARG A 514 26.68 -11.14 -5.57
CA ARG A 514 27.01 -12.24 -4.66
C ARG A 514 25.98 -13.35 -4.69
N LEU A 515 24.68 -13.02 -4.60
CA LEU A 515 23.61 -14.02 -4.66
C LEU A 515 23.66 -14.84 -5.95
N MET A 516 23.89 -14.19 -7.09
CA MET A 516 23.95 -14.84 -8.41
C MET A 516 25.23 -15.65 -8.63
N SER A 517 26.33 -15.31 -7.96
CA SER A 517 27.62 -16.01 -8.07
C SER A 517 27.75 -17.25 -7.18
N ARG A 518 26.72 -17.57 -6.40
CA ARG A 518 26.72 -18.75 -5.51
C ARG A 518 26.73 -20.05 -6.31
N SER A 519 27.28 -21.10 -5.69
CA SER A 519 27.31 -22.45 -6.26
C SER A 519 25.91 -22.90 -6.68
N LEU A 520 25.79 -23.49 -7.88
CA LEU A 520 24.55 -24.07 -8.37
C LEU A 520 24.08 -25.19 -7.43
N LYS A 521 22.80 -25.15 -7.05
CA LYS A 521 22.16 -26.14 -6.18
C LYS A 521 20.85 -26.61 -6.82
N PRO A 522 20.42 -27.87 -6.61
CA PRO A 522 19.07 -28.31 -6.96
C PRO A 522 18.01 -27.44 -6.29
N GLU A 523 16.85 -27.29 -6.94
CA GLU A 523 15.74 -26.48 -6.40
C GLU A 523 15.21 -27.06 -5.07
N SER A 524 15.10 -28.38 -5.00
CA SER A 524 14.60 -29.13 -3.85
C SER A 524 15.76 -29.78 -3.08
N THR A 525 16.22 -29.08 -2.04
CA THR A 525 16.77 -29.76 -0.85
C THR A 525 15.65 -29.71 0.18
N VAL A 526 15.07 -30.87 0.51
CA VAL A 526 13.91 -31.02 1.39
C VAL A 526 14.09 -30.15 2.65
N VAL A 527 13.09 -29.32 2.97
CA VAL A 527 12.99 -28.58 4.22
C VAL A 527 12.43 -29.47 5.30
#